data_AF-A0A2W6TI18-F1
#
_entry.id   AF-A0A2W6TI18-F1
#
_cell.length_a   1.000
_cell.length_b   1.000
_cell.length_c   1.000
_cell.angle_alpha   90.00
_cell.angle_beta   90.00
_cell.angle_gamma   90.00
#
_symmetry.space_group_name_H-M   'P 1'
#
loop_
_entity.id
_entity.type
_entity.pdbx_description
1 polymer ?
#
loop_
_entity_poly.entity_id
_entity_poly.type
_entity_poly.pdbx_seq_one_letter_code
_entity_poly.pdbx_strand_id
1 'polypeptide(L)'
;MGAAFLVFMALIASLAGILLCWRAWTRHALGWRVCFGAAALWGLSTWAWIAGFGPEVGIALALETAALLAFAFILTRIEVRPAQVSRDRMAPPLPRRRYGRGIARGLTAGLLGFAAAMGLAMVFATRAPLAEQTRLILAALAMPSLWCGAIAWTVCDRRVMLQTGVFLGLAATSVGMTFIKA
;
A
#
# COMPACT_ATOMS: atom_id res chain seq x y z
N MET A 1 -21.65 17.64 20.65
CA MET A 1 -20.66 18.18 19.70
C MET A 1 -21.16 17.86 18.29
N GLY A 2 -21.23 18.82 17.38
CA GLY A 2 -21.76 18.57 16.03
C GLY A 2 -20.81 17.69 15.21
N ALA A 3 -21.35 16.80 14.38
CA ALA A 3 -20.56 15.90 13.53
C ALA A 3 -19.51 16.64 12.67
N ALA A 4 -19.84 17.85 12.21
CA ALA A 4 -18.92 18.72 11.47
C ALA A 4 -17.64 19.09 12.27
N PHE A 5 -17.75 19.28 13.58
CA PHE A 5 -16.60 19.58 14.44
C PHE A 5 -15.65 18.39 14.55
N LEU A 6 -16.19 17.17 14.70
CA LEU A 6 -15.41 15.94 14.75
C LEU A 6 -14.70 15.67 13.42
N VAL A 7 -15.39 15.87 12.29
CA VAL A 7 -14.79 15.73 10.95
C VAL A 7 -13.65 16.72 10.77
N PHE A 8 -13.85 18.00 11.11
CA PHE A 8 -12.82 19.02 10.98
C PHE A 8 -11.59 18.72 11.85
N MET A 9 -11.81 18.29 13.09
CA MET A 9 -10.75 17.87 14.01
C MET A 9 -9.97 16.67 13.45
N ALA A 10 -10.66 15.67 12.89
CA ALA A 10 -10.02 14.49 12.31
C ALA A 10 -9.11 14.87 11.12
N LEU A 11 -9.60 15.72 10.22
CA LEU A 11 -8.83 16.19 9.07
C LEU A 11 -7.58 16.98 9.49
N ILE A 12 -7.70 17.88 10.45
CA ILE A 12 -6.56 18.66 10.97
C ILE A 12 -5.54 17.75 11.63
N ALA A 13 -5.98 16.80 12.47
CA ALA A 13 -5.08 15.89 13.16
C ALA A 13 -4.30 15.01 12.19
N SER A 14 -4.97 14.48 11.16
CA SER A 14 -4.32 13.70 10.09
C SER A 14 -3.29 14.53 9.32
N LEU A 15 -3.66 15.75 8.90
CA LEU A 15 -2.76 16.65 8.19
C LEU A 15 -1.55 17.07 9.05
N ALA A 16 -1.78 17.35 10.34
CA ALA A 16 -0.73 17.71 11.29
C ALA A 16 0.27 16.55 11.47
N GLY A 17 -0.20 15.30 11.53
CA GLY A 17 0.67 14.12 11.59
C GLY A 17 1.55 13.99 10.35
N ILE A 18 0.98 14.20 9.16
CA ILE A 18 1.72 14.17 7.88
C ILE A 18 2.80 15.28 7.86
N LEU A 19 2.43 16.51 8.24
CA LEU A 19 3.36 17.64 8.25
C LEU A 19 4.49 17.47 9.27
N LEU A 20 4.21 16.87 10.42
CA LEU A 20 5.20 16.57 11.45
C LEU A 20 6.22 15.55 10.97
N CYS A 21 5.76 14.45 10.35
CA CYS A 21 6.63 13.48 9.69
C CYS A 21 7.47 14.12 8.58
N TRP A 22 6.84 14.93 7.73
CA TRP A 22 7.54 15.62 6.63
C TRP A 22 8.63 16.56 7.15
N ARG A 23 8.31 17.44 8.11
CA ARG A 23 9.29 18.38 8.70
C ARG A 23 10.47 17.66 9.33
N ALA A 24 10.22 16.57 10.03
CA ALA A 24 11.27 15.77 10.65
C ALA A 24 12.14 15.08 9.58
N TRP A 25 11.53 14.59 8.51
CA TRP A 25 12.24 14.04 7.36
C TRP A 25 13.14 15.08 6.68
N THR A 26 12.63 16.29 6.42
CA THR A 26 13.42 17.36 5.76
C THR A 26 14.60 17.82 6.61
N ARG A 27 14.47 17.74 7.93
CA ARG A 27 15.53 18.12 8.88
C ARG A 27 16.45 16.95 9.27
N HIS A 28 16.28 15.77 8.66
CA HIS A 28 16.96 14.54 9.04
C HIS A 28 16.89 14.23 10.55
N ALA A 29 15.80 14.66 11.20
CA ALA A 29 15.57 14.57 12.64
C ALA A 29 14.47 13.55 12.97
N LEU A 30 14.39 12.47 12.18
CA LEU A 30 13.41 11.42 12.34
C LEU A 30 13.76 10.59 13.58
N GLY A 31 13.28 11.03 14.74
CA GLY A 31 13.45 10.35 16.02
C GLY A 31 12.17 9.67 16.51
N TRP A 32 12.31 8.77 17.48
CA TRP A 32 11.19 8.10 18.16
C TRP A 32 10.07 9.05 18.60
N ARG A 33 10.42 10.24 19.13
CA ARG A 33 9.44 11.24 19.58
C ARG A 33 8.55 11.76 18.46
N VAL A 34 9.10 11.92 17.25
CA VAL A 34 8.37 12.35 16.07
C VAL A 34 7.41 11.25 15.64
N CYS A 35 7.89 10.00 15.56
CA CYS A 35 7.05 8.85 15.24
C CYS A 35 5.89 8.71 16.23
N PHE A 36 6.16 8.85 17.53
CA PHE A 36 5.14 8.78 18.56
C PHE A 36 4.13 9.94 18.45
N GLY A 37 4.62 11.17 18.21
CA GLY A 37 3.74 12.33 18.01
C GLY A 37 2.85 12.19 16.78
N ALA A 38 3.38 11.69 15.67
CA ALA A 38 2.61 11.42 14.47
C ALA A 38 1.58 10.30 14.70
N ALA A 39 1.97 9.22 15.39
CA ALA A 39 1.06 8.12 15.73
C ALA A 39 -0.06 8.58 16.66
N ALA A 40 0.23 9.46 17.63
CA ALA A 40 -0.77 10.04 18.52
C ALA A 40 -1.76 10.93 17.75
N LEU A 41 -1.28 11.77 16.83
CA LEU A 41 -2.11 12.60 15.96
C LEU A 41 -3.01 11.76 15.04
N TRP A 42 -2.49 10.66 14.50
CA TRP A 42 -3.29 9.70 13.74
C TRP A 42 -4.31 8.98 14.61
N GLY A 43 -3.93 8.57 15.82
CA GLY A 43 -4.85 7.97 16.79
C GLY A 43 -6.00 8.91 17.17
N LEU A 44 -5.71 10.20 17.33
CA LEU A 44 -6.70 11.24 17.60
C LEU A 44 -7.64 11.46 16.40
N SER A 45 -7.11 11.42 15.18
CA SER A 45 -7.92 11.44 13.94
C SER A 45 -8.85 10.23 13.87
N THR A 46 -8.33 9.02 14.12
CA THR A 46 -9.12 7.79 14.12
C THR A 46 -10.20 7.81 15.18
N TRP A 47 -9.89 8.26 16.40
CA TRP A 47 -10.86 8.40 17.46
C TRP A 47 -12.00 9.36 17.08
N ALA A 48 -11.70 10.50 16.46
CA ALA A 48 -12.71 11.46 16.03
C ALA A 48 -13.66 10.89 14.95
N TRP A 49 -13.15 10.08 14.01
CA TRP A 49 -13.99 9.38 13.03
C TRP A 49 -14.87 8.30 13.67
N ILE A 50 -14.31 7.50 14.58
CA ILE A 50 -15.06 6.46 15.31
C ILE A 50 -16.17 7.09 16.17
N ALA A 51 -15.86 8.18 16.87
CA ALA A 51 -16.83 8.89 17.71
C ALA A 51 -17.98 9.53 16.90
N GLY A 52 -17.72 9.91 15.65
CA GLY A 52 -18.73 10.54 14.78
C GLY A 52 -19.63 9.56 14.03
N PHE A 53 -19.08 8.45 13.54
CA PHE A 53 -19.75 7.55 12.58
C PHE A 53 -19.79 6.09 13.02
N GLY A 54 -19.32 5.78 14.23
CA GLY A 54 -19.18 4.41 14.73
C GLY A 54 -17.86 3.76 14.29
N PRO A 55 -17.45 2.66 14.94
CA PRO A 55 -16.18 2.01 14.66
C PRO A 55 -16.10 1.38 13.27
N GLU A 56 -17.19 0.84 12.75
CA GLU A 56 -17.23 0.13 11.46
C GLU A 56 -16.92 1.09 10.29
N VAL A 57 -17.59 2.24 10.28
CA VAL A 57 -17.44 3.27 9.23
C VAL A 57 -16.27 4.20 9.54
N GLY A 58 -16.08 4.55 10.82
CA GLY A 58 -15.05 5.48 11.25
C GLY A 58 -13.63 5.00 10.99
N ILE A 59 -13.33 3.71 11.15
CA ILE A 59 -12.00 3.16 10.84
C ILE A 59 -11.70 3.28 9.34
N ALA A 60 -12.67 2.93 8.49
CA ALA A 60 -12.52 3.03 7.04
C ALA A 60 -12.30 4.48 6.60
N LEU A 61 -13.12 5.42 7.11
CA LEU A 61 -12.99 6.85 6.81
C LEU A 61 -11.65 7.43 7.31
N ALA A 62 -11.17 7.00 8.48
CA ALA A 62 -9.88 7.44 9.00
C ALA A 62 -8.71 7.01 8.09
N LEU A 63 -8.72 5.75 7.64
CA LEU A 63 -7.69 5.22 6.74
C LEU A 63 -7.75 5.88 5.36
N GLU A 64 -8.95 6.02 4.80
CA GLU A 64 -9.16 6.64 3.49
C GLU A 64 -8.73 8.11 3.49
N THR A 65 -9.14 8.88 4.50
CA THR A 65 -8.77 10.30 4.60
C THR A 65 -7.28 10.48 4.83
N ALA A 66 -6.64 9.64 5.65
CA ALA A 66 -5.19 9.66 5.82
C ALA A 66 -4.46 9.35 4.50
N ALA A 67 -4.92 8.35 3.74
CA ALA A 67 -4.33 8.00 2.44
C ALA A 67 -4.50 9.12 1.41
N LEU A 68 -5.69 9.69 1.27
CA LEU A 68 -5.98 10.77 0.33
C LEU A 68 -5.18 12.04 0.67
N LEU A 69 -5.11 12.43 1.95
CA LEU A 69 -4.32 13.58 2.39
C LEU A 69 -2.83 13.37 2.15
N ALA A 70 -2.30 12.18 2.47
CA ALA A 70 -0.90 11.86 2.22
C ALA A 70 -0.58 11.87 0.71
N PHE A 71 -1.46 11.30 -0.12
CA PHE A 71 -1.29 11.27 -1.56
C PHE A 71 -1.35 12.68 -2.16
N ALA A 72 -2.36 13.48 -1.79
CA ALA A 72 -2.45 14.88 -2.20
C ALA A 72 -1.20 15.68 -1.78
N PHE A 73 -0.71 15.47 -0.56
CA PHE A 73 0.52 16.10 -0.07
C PHE A 73 1.74 15.71 -0.93
N ILE A 74 1.89 14.43 -1.28
CA ILE A 74 2.97 13.95 -2.17
C ILE A 74 2.87 14.62 -3.55
N LEU A 75 1.67 14.70 -4.14
CA LEU A 75 1.46 15.32 -5.45
C LEU A 75 1.91 16.79 -5.46
N THR A 76 1.68 17.54 -4.38
CA THR A 76 2.14 18.95 -4.27
C THR A 76 3.66 19.12 -4.15
N ARG A 77 4.38 18.02 -3.95
CA ARG A 77 5.83 18.00 -3.67
C ARG A 77 6.60 17.14 -4.68
N ILE A 78 6.01 16.84 -5.83
CA ILE A 78 6.72 16.14 -6.90
C ILE A 78 7.84 17.06 -7.44
N GLU A 79 9.07 16.77 -7.03
CA GLU A 79 10.26 17.37 -7.62
C GLU A 79 10.56 16.67 -8.95
N VAL A 80 10.30 17.37 -10.06
CA VAL A 80 10.76 16.95 -11.38
C VAL A 80 12.27 17.13 -11.42
N ARG A 81 13.00 16.05 -11.19
CA ARG A 81 14.47 16.05 -11.28
C ARG A 81 14.86 16.47 -12.70
N PRO A 82 15.59 17.58 -12.90
CA PRO A 82 16.07 17.95 -14.22
C PRO A 82 16.96 16.83 -14.74
N ALA A 83 16.86 16.52 -16.03
CA ALA A 83 17.70 15.52 -16.67
C ALA A 83 19.16 15.87 -16.37
N GLN A 84 19.82 15.01 -15.60
CA GLN A 84 21.17 15.24 -15.13
C GLN A 84 22.08 15.28 -16.36
N VAL A 85 22.54 16.47 -16.77
CA VAL A 85 23.53 16.60 -17.84
C VAL A 85 24.77 15.86 -17.34
N SER A 86 25.05 14.73 -17.99
CA SER A 86 26.19 13.89 -17.69
C SER A 86 27.44 14.76 -17.84
N ARG A 87 28.04 15.19 -16.73
CA ARG A 87 29.40 15.74 -16.77
C ARG A 87 30.29 14.64 -17.35
N ASP A 88 31.09 14.98 -18.36
CA ASP A 88 32.14 14.16 -18.97
C ASP A 88 33.23 13.77 -17.95
N ARG A 89 32.84 13.04 -16.91
CA ARG A 89 33.74 12.16 -16.19
C ARG A 89 33.64 10.85 -16.93
N MET A 90 34.72 10.50 -17.63
CA MET A 90 34.97 9.23 -18.27
C MET A 90 34.57 8.08 -17.33
N ALA A 91 33.30 7.68 -17.42
CA ALA A 91 32.70 6.70 -16.55
C ALA A 91 32.96 5.32 -17.17
N PRO A 92 33.27 4.29 -16.37
CA PRO A 92 33.29 2.91 -16.86
C PRO A 92 31.95 2.61 -17.55
N PRO A 93 31.93 1.81 -18.63
CA PRO A 93 30.76 1.63 -19.47
C PRO A 93 29.56 1.25 -18.62
N LEU A 94 28.56 2.13 -18.60
CA LEU A 94 27.30 1.89 -17.89
C LEU A 94 26.71 0.58 -18.43
N PRO A 95 26.32 -0.38 -17.58
CA PRO A 95 25.66 -1.58 -18.04
C PRO A 95 24.40 -1.18 -18.81
N ARG A 96 24.26 -1.71 -20.05
CA ARG A 96 23.17 -1.41 -20.99
C ARG A 96 21.82 -1.40 -20.25
N ARG A 97 21.12 -0.25 -20.29
CA ARG A 97 19.83 -0.02 -19.62
C ARG A 97 18.82 -1.08 -20.12
N ARG A 98 18.58 -2.13 -19.32
CA ARG A 98 17.71 -3.26 -19.70
C ARG A 98 16.24 -2.94 -19.44
N TYR A 99 15.64 -2.11 -20.30
CA TYR A 99 14.21 -1.80 -20.25
C TYR A 99 13.32 -3.06 -20.19
N GLY A 100 13.68 -4.12 -20.92
CA GLY A 100 12.96 -5.39 -20.89
C GLY A 100 12.89 -6.05 -19.51
N ARG A 101 13.90 -5.87 -18.65
CA ARG A 101 13.88 -6.39 -17.27
C ARG A 101 12.95 -5.58 -16.37
N GLY A 102 12.78 -4.29 -16.65
CA GLY A 102 11.81 -3.43 -15.98
C GLY A 102 10.38 -3.77 -16.37
N ILE A 103 10.12 -3.97 -17.66
CA ILE A 103 8.80 -4.38 -18.17
C ILE A 103 8.43 -5.77 -17.65
N ALA A 104 9.36 -6.72 -17.70
CA ALA A 104 9.14 -8.06 -17.15
C ALA A 104 8.79 -8.01 -15.66
N ARG A 105 9.49 -7.18 -14.88
CA ARG A 105 9.17 -6.96 -13.45
C ARG A 105 7.79 -6.33 -13.26
N GLY A 106 7.44 -5.34 -14.07
CA GLY A 106 6.12 -4.70 -14.02
C GLY A 106 5.00 -5.68 -14.32
N LEU A 107 5.17 -6.53 -15.34
CA LEU A 107 4.18 -7.56 -15.70
C LEU A 107 4.08 -8.66 -14.64
N THR A 108 5.21 -9.09 -14.05
CA THR A 108 5.19 -10.10 -12.99
C THR A 108 4.59 -9.56 -11.69
N ALA A 109 4.94 -8.33 -11.32
CA ALA A 109 4.43 -7.70 -10.10
C ALA A 109 2.96 -7.29 -10.24
N GLY A 110 2.62 -6.71 -11.39
CA GLY A 110 1.28 -6.26 -11.72
C GLY A 110 0.37 -7.46 -11.98
N LEU A 111 0.47 -8.06 -13.16
CA LEU A 111 -0.51 -9.03 -13.65
C LEU A 111 -0.45 -10.37 -12.91
N LEU A 112 0.76 -10.95 -12.77
CA LEU A 112 0.91 -12.25 -12.10
C LEU A 112 0.69 -12.16 -10.59
N GLY A 113 1.23 -11.12 -9.94
CA GLY A 113 0.95 -10.83 -8.53
C GLY A 113 -0.54 -10.62 -8.26
N PHE A 114 -1.24 -9.91 -9.16
CA PHE A 114 -2.69 -9.70 -9.08
C PHE A 114 -3.46 -11.02 -9.20
N ALA A 115 -3.15 -11.84 -10.21
CA ALA A 115 -3.82 -13.13 -10.41
C ALA A 115 -3.62 -14.08 -9.22
N ALA A 116 -2.40 -14.13 -8.67
CA ALA A 116 -2.08 -14.92 -7.48
C ALA A 116 -2.85 -14.44 -6.24
N ALA A 117 -2.88 -13.12 -5.99
CA ALA A 117 -3.61 -12.54 -4.88
C ALA A 117 -5.14 -12.75 -5.00
N MET A 118 -5.68 -12.59 -6.21
CA MET A 118 -7.10 -12.83 -6.51
C MET A 118 -7.48 -14.30 -6.25
N GLY A 119 -6.68 -15.24 -6.75
CA GLY A 119 -6.92 -16.66 -6.53
C GLY A 119 -6.90 -17.03 -5.04
N LEU A 120 -5.93 -16.51 -4.28
CA LEU A 120 -5.85 -16.79 -2.84
C LEU A 120 -7.04 -16.18 -2.09
N ALA A 121 -7.45 -14.96 -2.45
CA ALA A 121 -8.64 -14.33 -1.89
C ALA A 121 -9.92 -15.13 -2.21
N MET A 122 -10.03 -15.70 -3.42
CA MET A 122 -11.18 -16.52 -3.80
C MET A 122 -11.23 -17.86 -3.05
N VAL A 123 -10.08 -18.51 -2.84
CA VAL A 123 -10.00 -19.71 -1.98
C VAL A 123 -10.45 -19.37 -0.56
N PHE A 124 -10.01 -18.23 -0.03
CA PHE A 124 -10.44 -17.77 1.29
C PHE A 124 -11.95 -17.46 1.32
N ALA A 125 -12.47 -16.80 0.29
CA ALA A 125 -13.88 -16.45 0.13
C ALA A 125 -14.80 -17.67 0.07
N THR A 126 -14.32 -18.80 -0.43
CA THR A 126 -15.12 -20.01 -0.63
C THR A 126 -14.95 -21.02 0.50
N ARG A 127 -13.77 -21.11 1.11
CA ARG A 127 -13.45 -22.20 2.04
C ARG A 127 -13.26 -21.79 3.51
N ALA A 128 -13.20 -20.51 3.85
CA ALA A 128 -13.02 -20.13 5.26
C ALA A 128 -14.27 -20.50 6.09
N PRO A 129 -14.11 -21.08 7.31
CA PRO A 129 -15.20 -21.44 8.21
C PRO A 129 -15.69 -20.22 9.01
N LEU A 130 -16.18 -19.20 8.29
CA LEU A 130 -16.69 -17.94 8.86
C LEU A 130 -18.08 -17.65 8.29
N ALA A 131 -18.82 -16.77 8.96
CA ALA A 131 -20.05 -16.22 8.43
C ALA A 131 -19.82 -15.63 7.02
N GLU A 132 -20.77 -15.85 6.12
CA GLU A 132 -20.61 -15.51 4.70
C GLU A 132 -20.21 -14.05 4.48
N GLN A 133 -20.89 -13.13 5.16
CA GLN A 133 -20.59 -11.70 5.10
C GLN A 133 -19.15 -11.38 5.54
N THR A 134 -18.72 -11.91 6.69
CA THR A 134 -17.35 -11.68 7.21
C THR A 134 -16.29 -12.26 6.29
N ARG A 135 -16.56 -13.44 5.72
CA ARG A 135 -15.65 -14.12 4.80
C ARG A 135 -15.45 -13.33 3.51
N LEU A 136 -16.52 -12.79 2.94
CA LEU A 136 -16.47 -11.97 1.73
C LEU A 136 -15.75 -10.64 1.98
N ILE A 137 -16.02 -9.97 3.11
CA ILE A 137 -15.33 -8.72 3.49
C ILE A 137 -13.83 -8.96 3.66
N LEU A 138 -13.45 -10.00 4.39
CA LEU A 138 -12.04 -10.32 4.62
C LEU A 138 -11.34 -10.75 3.32
N ALA A 139 -11.99 -11.50 2.44
CA ALA A 139 -11.44 -11.83 1.13
C ALA A 139 -11.21 -10.57 0.28
N ALA A 140 -12.17 -9.64 0.28
CA ALA A 140 -12.07 -8.37 -0.44
C ALA A 140 -10.92 -7.49 0.11
N LEU A 141 -10.67 -7.50 1.42
CA LEU A 141 -9.56 -6.77 2.06
C LEU A 141 -8.19 -7.46 1.87
N ALA A 142 -8.19 -8.80 1.84
CA ALA A 142 -6.98 -9.59 1.65
C ALA A 142 -6.40 -9.40 0.26
N MET A 143 -7.24 -9.29 -0.78
CA MET A 143 -6.80 -9.23 -2.16
C MET A 143 -5.84 -8.05 -2.45
N PRO A 144 -6.19 -6.77 -2.15
CA PRO A 144 -5.29 -5.64 -2.35
C PRO A 144 -4.03 -5.73 -1.48
N SER A 145 -4.17 -6.21 -0.23
CA SER A 145 -3.06 -6.32 0.71
C SER A 145 -2.00 -7.32 0.23
N LEU A 146 -2.44 -8.49 -0.23
CA LEU A 146 -1.58 -9.52 -0.81
C LEU A 146 -0.91 -9.01 -2.10
N TRP A 147 -1.64 -8.27 -2.93
CA TRP A 147 -1.09 -7.71 -4.16
C TRP A 147 -0.04 -6.63 -3.90
N CYS A 148 -0.27 -5.72 -2.96
CA CYS A 148 0.74 -4.75 -2.52
C CYS A 148 1.99 -5.44 -1.97
N GLY A 149 1.82 -6.51 -1.18
CA GLY A 149 2.93 -7.34 -0.71
C GLY A 149 3.73 -7.99 -1.85
N ALA A 150 3.04 -8.50 -2.86
CA ALA A 150 3.66 -9.07 -4.07
C ALA A 150 4.49 -8.01 -4.82
N ILE A 151 3.96 -6.80 -4.97
CA ILE A 151 4.69 -5.67 -5.58
C ILE A 151 5.94 -5.33 -4.76
N ALA A 152 5.80 -5.17 -3.44
CA ALA A 152 6.94 -4.88 -2.56
C ALA A 152 8.03 -5.96 -2.65
N TRP A 153 7.65 -7.24 -2.65
CA TRP A 153 8.57 -8.36 -2.81
C TRP A 153 9.33 -8.28 -4.15
N THR A 154 8.63 -8.01 -5.25
CA THR A 154 9.23 -7.96 -6.59
C THR A 154 10.24 -6.81 -6.75
N VAL A 155 10.04 -5.72 -6.01
CA VAL A 155 10.95 -4.57 -5.99
C VAL A 155 12.20 -4.89 -5.17
N CYS A 156 12.04 -5.56 -4.02
CA CYS A 156 13.15 -5.88 -3.11
C CYS A 156 14.09 -6.95 -3.66
N ASP A 157 13.58 -7.96 -4.37
CA ASP A 157 14.37 -9.11 -4.80
C ASP A 157 14.73 -9.06 -6.30
N ARG A 158 15.97 -9.45 -6.63
CA ARG A 158 16.52 -9.42 -7.99
C ARG A 158 16.11 -10.64 -8.83
N ARG A 159 15.62 -11.72 -8.19
CA ARG A 159 15.30 -13.02 -8.80
C ARG A 159 13.88 -13.08 -9.37
N VAL A 160 13.67 -12.41 -10.50
CA VAL A 160 12.36 -12.33 -11.18
C VAL A 160 11.80 -13.71 -11.54
N MET A 161 12.63 -14.66 -12.00
CA MET A 161 12.16 -16.02 -12.36
C MET A 161 11.56 -16.78 -11.17
N LEU A 162 12.12 -16.62 -9.97
CA LEU A 162 11.58 -17.27 -8.77
C LEU A 162 10.21 -16.70 -8.42
N GLN A 163 10.08 -15.36 -8.48
CA GLN A 163 8.83 -14.66 -8.21
C GLN A 163 7.73 -15.05 -9.21
N THR A 164 8.06 -15.12 -10.51
CA THR A 164 7.13 -15.60 -11.53
C THR A 164 6.68 -17.03 -11.22
N GLY A 165 7.60 -17.93 -10.89
CA GLY A 165 7.27 -19.32 -10.55
C GLY A 165 6.36 -19.43 -9.32
N VAL A 166 6.63 -18.65 -8.27
CA VAL A 166 5.79 -18.60 -7.06
C VAL A 166 4.40 -18.08 -7.38
N PHE A 167 4.28 -16.95 -8.10
CA PHE A 167 2.96 -16.40 -8.45
C PHE A 167 2.18 -17.32 -9.39
N LEU A 168 2.85 -17.93 -10.37
CA LEU A 168 2.21 -18.87 -11.28
C LEU A 168 1.74 -20.13 -10.55
N GLY A 169 2.56 -20.66 -9.65
CA GLY A 169 2.21 -21.79 -8.79
C GLY A 169 1.05 -21.45 -7.84
N LEU A 170 1.07 -20.27 -7.22
CA LEU A 170 -0.01 -19.81 -6.35
C LEU A 170 -1.33 -19.61 -7.12
N ALA A 171 -1.26 -19.03 -8.32
CA ALA A 171 -2.42 -18.87 -9.20
C ALA A 171 -2.97 -20.24 -9.65
N ALA A 172 -2.11 -21.16 -10.09
CA ALA A 172 -2.53 -22.49 -10.52
C ALA A 172 -3.14 -23.31 -9.37
N THR A 173 -2.52 -23.30 -8.20
CA THR A 173 -3.03 -24.01 -7.01
C THR A 173 -4.33 -23.42 -6.50
N SER A 174 -4.45 -22.10 -6.45
CA SER A 174 -5.69 -21.46 -6.01
C SER A 174 -6.85 -21.73 -6.96
N VAL A 175 -6.61 -21.66 -8.28
CA VAL A 175 -7.57 -22.07 -9.31
C VAL A 175 -7.96 -23.53 -9.14
N GLY A 176 -7.00 -24.44 -9.02
CA GLY A 176 -7.27 -25.86 -8.79
C GLY A 176 -8.11 -26.11 -7.54
N MET A 177 -7.78 -25.44 -6.43
CA MET A 177 -8.55 -25.56 -5.18
C MET A 177 -9.96 -24.99 -5.30
N THR A 178 -10.19 -23.92 -6.07
CA THR A 178 -11.54 -23.41 -6.31
C THR A 178 -12.40 -24.39 -7.11
N PHE A 179 -11.84 -25.06 -8.11
CA PHE A 179 -12.59 -25.97 -8.99
C PHE A 179 -12.79 -27.38 -8.42
N ILE A 180 -11.91 -27.86 -7.54
CA ILE A 180 -12.02 -29.21 -6.93
C ILE A 180 -13.19 -29.31 -5.90
N LYS A 181 -13.91 -28.22 -5.63
CA LYS A 181 -15.10 -28.21 -4.75
C LYS A 181 -16.25 -27.34 -5.30
N ALA A 182 -16.36 -27.19 -6.61
CA ALA A 182 -17.62 -26.79 -7.25
C ALA A 182 -18.41 -28.06 -7.60
#